data_AF-R7CG27-F1
#
_entry.id   AF-R7CG27-F1
#
_cell.length_a   1.000
_cell.length_b   1.000
_cell.length_c   1.000
_cell.angle_alpha   90.00
_cell.angle_beta   90.00
_cell.angle_gamma   90.00
#
_symmetry.space_group_name_H-M   'P 1'
#
loop_
_entity.id
_entity.type
_entity.pdbx_description
1 polymer ?
#
loop_
_entity_poly.entity_id
_entity_poly.type
_entity_poly.pdbx_seq_one_letter_code
_entity_poly.pdbx_strand_id
1 'polypeptide(L)'
;MGSRKGSAKAKRIAEFKAGLGGMDDVFARENARKSKKAAEKDAALRRKACESKNRYSCKSDAEAAIIACAEHGTTGLHCYKCPYCNGWHLTSKSVH
;
A
#
# COMPACT_ATOMS: atom_id res chain seq x y z
N MET A 1 49.03 -15.07 42.05
CA MET A 1 47.64 -14.56 42.05
C MET A 1 47.33 -13.96 40.69
N GLY A 2 46.58 -14.67 39.84
CA GLY A 2 46.32 -14.29 38.44
C GLY A 2 45.33 -13.12 38.32
N SER A 3 45.68 -12.14 37.49
CA SER A 3 44.96 -10.87 37.33
C SER A 3 43.54 -11.06 36.78
N ARG A 4 42.51 -10.84 37.62
CA ARG A 4 41.06 -10.90 37.27
C ARG A 4 40.59 -9.81 36.29
N LYS A 5 41.49 -8.91 35.87
CA LYS A 5 41.17 -7.69 35.10
C LYS A 5 40.59 -7.98 33.70
N GLY A 6 40.97 -9.08 33.06
CA GLY A 6 40.42 -9.48 31.75
C GLY A 6 38.94 -9.88 31.80
N SER A 7 38.53 -10.59 32.87
CA SER A 7 37.16 -11.07 33.02
C SER A 7 36.15 -9.94 33.24
N ALA A 8 36.53 -8.91 34.01
CA ALA A 8 35.68 -7.75 34.27
C ALA A 8 35.47 -6.90 33.02
N LYS A 9 36.49 -6.79 32.16
CA LYS A 9 36.40 -6.08 30.87
C LYS A 9 35.50 -6.84 29.89
N ALA A 10 35.63 -8.17 29.82
CA ALA A 10 34.79 -9.01 28.97
C ALA A 10 33.31 -8.93 29.37
N LYS A 11 33.01 -8.96 30.68
CA LYS A 11 31.63 -8.84 31.19
C LYS A 11 31.00 -7.49 30.82
N ARG A 12 31.72 -6.38 30.99
CA ARG A 12 31.23 -5.05 30.58
C ARG A 12 30.97 -4.95 29.08
N ILE A 13 31.84 -5.55 28.26
CA ILE A 13 31.65 -5.56 26.79
C ILE A 13 30.44 -6.42 26.41
N ALA A 14 30.23 -7.55 27.06
CA ALA A 14 29.07 -8.42 26.82
C ALA A 14 27.76 -7.75 27.23
N GLU A 15 27.72 -7.10 28.40
CA GLU A 15 26.55 -6.33 28.87
C GLU A 15 26.25 -5.14 27.94
N PHE A 16 27.28 -4.43 27.47
CA PHE A 16 27.11 -3.34 26.51
C PHE A 16 26.58 -3.85 25.16
N LYS A 17 27.10 -4.97 24.65
CA LYS A 17 26.61 -5.60 23.41
C LYS A 17 25.18 -6.15 23.57
N ALA A 18 24.83 -6.67 24.73
CA ALA A 18 23.47 -7.13 25.02
C ALA A 18 22.48 -5.96 25.14
N GLY A 19 22.91 -4.83 25.71
CA GLY A 19 22.09 -3.62 25.86
C GLY A 19 21.86 -2.84 24.55
N LEU A 20 22.71 -3.03 23.54
CA LEU A 20 22.54 -2.38 22.23
C LEU A 20 21.40 -2.97 21.39
N GLY A 21 20.92 -4.18 21.71
CA GLY A 21 20.00 -4.91 20.82
C GLY A 21 20.65 -5.23 19.47
N GLY A 22 20.15 -6.25 18.78
CA GLY A 22 20.63 -6.55 17.43
C GLY A 22 20.25 -5.41 16.49
N MET A 23 21.21 -4.85 15.75
CA MET A 23 20.91 -3.86 14.69
C MET A 23 19.89 -4.43 13.68
N ASP A 24 19.86 -5.76 13.50
CA ASP A 24 18.85 -6.51 12.77
C ASP A 24 17.41 -6.30 13.27
N ASP A 25 17.18 -6.09 14.56
CA ASP A 25 15.83 -5.86 15.12
C ASP A 25 15.28 -4.48 14.69
N VAL A 26 16.16 -3.49 14.52
CA VAL A 26 15.79 -2.16 14.02
C VAL A 26 15.34 -2.26 12.56
N PHE A 27 16.11 -2.96 11.72
CA PHE A 27 15.76 -3.16 10.31
C PHE A 27 14.54 -4.05 10.15
N ALA A 28 14.41 -5.12 10.94
CA ALA A 28 13.22 -5.99 10.93
C ALA A 28 11.95 -5.21 11.30
N ARG A 29 12.02 -4.37 12.36
CA ARG A 29 10.90 -3.51 12.77
C ARG A 29 10.56 -2.48 11.69
N GLU A 30 11.55 -1.91 11.02
CA GLU A 30 11.32 -1.00 9.91
C GLU A 30 10.69 -1.72 8.70
N ASN A 31 11.17 -2.91 8.37
CA ASN A 31 10.63 -3.71 7.27
C ASN A 31 9.18 -4.13 7.53
N ALA A 32 8.86 -4.47 8.79
CA ALA A 32 7.49 -4.74 9.22
C ALA A 32 6.58 -3.49 9.11
N ARG A 33 7.11 -2.29 9.38
CA ARG A 33 6.34 -1.04 9.17
C ARG A 33 6.15 -0.74 7.68
N LYS A 34 7.19 -0.94 6.86
CA LYS A 34 7.15 -0.72 5.41
C LYS A 34 6.16 -1.66 4.72
N SER A 35 6.17 -2.95 5.07
CA SER A 35 5.22 -3.93 4.53
C SER A 35 3.77 -3.59 4.90
N LYS A 36 3.49 -3.21 6.15
CA LYS A 36 2.15 -2.73 6.56
C LYS A 36 1.71 -1.51 5.74
N LYS A 37 2.58 -0.50 5.61
CA LYS A 37 2.27 0.70 4.79
C LYS A 37 2.06 0.37 3.31
N ALA A 38 2.81 -0.60 2.77
CA ALA A 38 2.63 -1.05 1.39
C ALA A 38 1.26 -1.70 1.22
N ALA A 39 0.86 -2.59 2.14
CA ALA A 39 -0.46 -3.21 2.13
C ALA A 39 -1.59 -2.17 2.28
N GLU A 40 -1.44 -1.20 3.17
CA GLU A 40 -2.40 -0.09 3.32
C GLU A 40 -2.51 0.77 2.06
N LYS A 41 -1.37 1.06 1.41
CA LYS A 41 -1.34 1.79 0.14
C LYS A 41 -2.05 0.99 -0.97
N ASP A 42 -1.80 -0.31 -1.06
CA ASP A 42 -2.43 -1.17 -2.05
C ASP A 42 -3.94 -1.27 -1.84
N ALA A 43 -4.37 -1.45 -0.58
CA ALA A 43 -5.78 -1.41 -0.20
C ALA A 43 -6.43 -0.05 -0.48
N ALA A 44 -5.73 1.06 -0.26
CA ALA A 44 -6.22 2.40 -0.59
C ALA A 44 -6.34 2.62 -2.10
N LEU A 45 -5.39 2.11 -2.90
CA LEU A 45 -5.45 2.15 -4.35
C LEU A 45 -6.62 1.31 -4.88
N ARG A 46 -6.80 0.09 -4.35
CA ARG A 46 -7.93 -0.77 -4.68
C ARG A 46 -9.27 -0.12 -4.34
N ARG A 47 -9.39 0.52 -3.17
CA ARG A 47 -10.57 1.28 -2.77
C ARG A 47 -10.90 2.41 -3.75
N LYS A 48 -9.91 3.23 -4.09
CA LYS A 48 -10.09 4.36 -5.03
C LYS A 48 -10.37 3.90 -6.47
N ALA A 49 -9.86 2.73 -6.87
CA ALA A 49 -10.00 2.20 -8.21
C ALA A 49 -11.33 1.48 -8.44
N CYS A 50 -11.76 0.62 -7.51
CA CYS A 50 -12.98 -0.18 -7.65
C CYS A 50 -14.03 0.11 -6.57
N GLU A 51 -13.69 0.02 -5.28
CA GLU A 51 -14.71 -0.02 -4.21
C GLU A 51 -15.50 1.28 -4.04
N SER A 52 -14.93 2.43 -4.38
CA SER A 52 -15.62 3.71 -4.33
C SER A 52 -16.37 4.07 -5.62
N LYS A 53 -16.36 3.21 -6.65
CA LYS A 53 -16.93 3.51 -7.97
C LYS A 53 -18.10 2.59 -8.32
N ASN A 54 -19.10 3.14 -9.01
CA ASN A 54 -20.20 2.34 -9.55
C ASN A 54 -19.66 1.28 -10.51
N ARG A 55 -20.04 0.03 -10.25
CA ARG A 55 -19.65 -1.13 -11.06
C ARG A 55 -20.77 -1.42 -12.05
N TYR A 56 -20.44 -1.35 -13.33
CA TYR A 56 -21.31 -1.77 -14.41
C TYR A 56 -20.95 -3.20 -14.85
N SER A 57 -21.97 -3.99 -15.17
CA SER A 57 -21.85 -5.39 -15.58
C SER A 57 -21.29 -5.51 -17.01
N CYS A 58 -21.71 -4.64 -17.92
CA CYS A 58 -21.26 -4.62 -19.31
C CYS A 58 -20.76 -3.24 -19.77
N LYS A 59 -20.05 -3.22 -20.90
CA LYS A 59 -19.51 -1.98 -21.49
C LYS A 59 -20.64 -1.03 -21.89
N SER A 60 -21.70 -1.58 -22.47
CA SER A 60 -22.86 -0.84 -22.96
C SER A 60 -23.57 -0.09 -21.83
N ASP A 61 -23.74 -0.69 -20.65
CA ASP A 61 -24.32 -0.01 -19.49
C ASP A 61 -23.44 1.15 -19.01
N ALA A 62 -22.11 0.97 -19.05
CA ALA A 62 -21.18 2.04 -18.71
C ALA A 62 -21.23 3.18 -19.74
N GLU A 63 -21.35 2.87 -21.04
CA GLU A 63 -21.50 3.86 -22.11
C GLU A 63 -22.84 4.61 -22.00
N ALA A 64 -23.94 3.92 -21.71
CA ALA A 64 -25.24 4.54 -21.45
C ALA A 64 -25.16 5.51 -20.26
N ALA A 65 -24.43 5.14 -19.21
CA ALA A 65 -24.18 6.05 -18.09
C ALA A 65 -23.34 7.27 -18.48
N ILE A 66 -22.36 7.14 -19.38
CA ILE A 66 -21.61 8.29 -19.92
C ILE A 66 -22.54 9.23 -20.66
N ILE A 67 -23.43 8.69 -21.51
CA ILE A 67 -24.40 9.48 -22.27
C ILE A 67 -25.33 10.23 -21.32
N ALA A 68 -25.91 9.54 -20.33
CA ALA A 68 -26.75 10.17 -19.31
C ALA A 68 -25.98 11.26 -18.54
N CYS A 69 -24.73 11.01 -18.14
CA CYS A 69 -23.90 12.03 -17.49
C CYS A 69 -23.63 13.24 -18.40
N ALA A 70 -23.45 13.02 -19.71
CA ALA A 70 -23.25 14.09 -20.69
C ALA A 70 -24.52 14.94 -20.87
N GLU A 71 -25.71 14.33 -20.85
CA GLU A 71 -27.00 15.02 -20.85
C GLU A 71 -27.18 15.89 -19.60
N HIS A 72 -26.67 15.44 -18.46
CA HIS A 72 -26.63 16.20 -17.21
C HIS A 72 -25.49 17.25 -17.15
N GLY A 73 -24.74 17.46 -18.24
CA GLY A 73 -23.69 18.47 -18.34
C GLY A 73 -22.31 18.02 -17.86
N THR A 74 -22.13 16.76 -17.46
CA THR A 74 -20.82 16.20 -17.10
C THR A 74 -20.22 15.49 -18.31
N THR A 75 -19.37 16.19 -19.05
CA THR A 75 -18.73 15.68 -20.28
C THR A 75 -17.32 15.12 -19.99
N GLY A 76 -16.81 14.27 -20.89
CA GLY A 76 -15.44 13.72 -20.78
C GLY A 76 -15.28 12.52 -19.86
N LEU A 77 -16.35 11.78 -19.57
CA LEU A 77 -16.24 10.48 -18.89
C LEU A 77 -15.88 9.39 -19.89
N HIS A 78 -14.94 8.53 -19.50
CA HIS A 78 -14.53 7.34 -20.25
C HIS A 78 -14.86 6.08 -19.45
N CYS A 79 -15.22 5.01 -20.17
CA CYS A 79 -15.39 3.69 -19.57
C CYS A 79 -14.06 2.92 -19.65
N TYR A 80 -13.70 2.23 -18.57
CA TYR A 80 -12.55 1.34 -18.55
C TYR A 80 -12.89 0.05 -17.81
N LYS A 81 -12.23 -1.05 -18.20
CA LYS A 81 -12.36 -2.34 -17.53
C LYS A 81 -11.43 -2.39 -16.33
N CYS A 82 -11.99 -2.66 -15.16
CA CYS A 82 -11.25 -2.73 -13.92
C CYS A 82 -10.47 -4.06 -13.80
N PRO A 83 -9.15 -4.04 -13.55
CA PRO A 83 -8.37 -5.26 -13.37
C PRO A 83 -8.67 -5.98 -12.03
N TYR A 84 -9.24 -5.28 -11.05
CA TYR A 84 -9.47 -5.83 -9.70
C TYR A 84 -10.82 -6.56 -9.56
N CYS A 85 -11.85 -6.07 -10.24
CA CYS A 85 -13.21 -6.57 -10.08
C CYS A 85 -13.86 -7.01 -11.39
N ASN A 86 -13.10 -6.97 -12.51
CA ASN A 86 -13.55 -7.37 -13.86
C ASN A 86 -14.81 -6.65 -14.37
N GLY A 87 -15.31 -5.65 -13.65
CA GLY A 87 -16.44 -4.81 -14.06
C GLY A 87 -15.98 -3.57 -14.81
N TRP A 88 -16.96 -2.84 -15.32
CA TRP A 88 -16.75 -1.57 -16.01
C TRP A 88 -16.93 -0.41 -15.04
N HIS A 89 -16.03 0.57 -15.12
CA HIS A 89 -16.08 1.79 -14.32
C HIS A 89 -15.92 3.03 -15.19
N LEU A 90 -16.36 4.15 -14.64
CA LEU A 90 -16.24 5.47 -15.22
C LEU A 90 -15.00 6.19 -14.68
N THR A 91 -14.30 6.91 -15.56
CA THR A 91 -13.17 7.78 -15.21
C THR A 91 -13.27 9.09 -15.97
N SER A 92 -13.02 10.21 -15.30
CA SER A 92 -12.89 11.53 -15.92
C SER A 92 -11.48 11.80 -16.47
N LYS A 93 -10.53 10.90 -16.21
CA LYS A 93 -9.19 11.00 -16.77
C LYS A 93 -9.20 10.46 -18.19
N SER A 94 -8.82 11.29 -19.16
CA SER A 94 -8.48 10.82 -20.50
C SER A 94 -7.30 9.85 -20.39
N VAL A 95 -7.47 8.66 -20.95
CA VAL A 95 -6.37 7.71 -21.14
C VAL A 95 -5.76 8.08 -22.49
N HIS A 96 -4.79 8.99 -22.48
CA HIS A 96 -3.92 9.25 -23.65
C HIS A 96 -2.71 8.33 -23.61
#